data_AF-A0A8T3MG60-F1
#
_entry.id   AF-A0A8T3MG60-F1
#
_cell.length_a   1.000
_cell.length_b   1.000
_cell.length_c   1.000
_cell.angle_alpha   90.00
_cell.angle_beta   90.00
_cell.angle_gamma   90.00
#
_symmetry.space_group_name_H-M   'P 1'
#
loop_
_entity.id
_entity.type
_entity.pdbx_description
1 polymer ?
#
loop_
_entity_poly.entity_id
_entity_poly.type
_entity_poly.pdbx_seq_one_letter_code
_entity_poly.pdbx_strand_id
1 'polypeptide(L)'
;MADERCAVARRARERADVAHSALRAAQRAHDEQLAVAEQASLVADPRAIRTAKDAAQERFREARAGAVSAEALEAAASHWLDEVNRIDQAARDAAASGQRGEAAAASLRPAIQRLTVEADTARISAETADATCVAARQELADCHGAADRDPARNGPWAAQPSVGSVGLPDRRESDDASALEAALSAAGPGEPAILRVLRGDRAAMSRIVEGLAGDDPAGRTHWQRAIGGLIDAILARSIEAAVLTFPLVHSFWGAFSLGQSRDIVAALSSLGYRFDGLGGWLDDRIPSQGDLSLAIGYAGLDPMRMRHWPSEAEMRELFAQVEVAADQYLAGAAGGLTLGELVSLLGRRADALPELWNEWARVRPLLLAGA
;
A
#
# COMPACT_ATOMS: atom_id res chain seq x y z
N MET A 1 -10.64 -29.06 66.08
CA MET A 1 -10.84 -29.89 64.87
C MET A 1 -11.63 -29.17 63.77
N ALA A 2 -12.92 -28.89 63.95
CA ALA A 2 -13.75 -28.33 62.88
C ALA A 2 -13.31 -26.91 62.45
N ASP A 3 -12.99 -26.03 63.40
CA ASP A 3 -12.54 -24.67 63.11
C ASP A 3 -11.21 -24.65 62.32
N GLU A 4 -10.31 -25.59 62.60
CA GLU A 4 -9.05 -25.75 61.87
C GLU A 4 -9.29 -26.23 60.44
N ARG A 5 -10.16 -27.24 60.24
CA ARG A 5 -10.59 -27.69 58.90
C ARG A 5 -11.24 -26.55 58.11
N CYS A 6 -12.10 -25.75 58.74
CA CYS A 6 -12.73 -24.60 58.11
C CYS A 6 -11.78 -23.40 57.90
N ALA A 7 -10.74 -23.23 58.73
CA ALA A 7 -9.66 -22.28 58.50
C ALA A 7 -8.71 -22.72 57.38
N VAL A 8 -8.56 -24.03 57.12
CA VAL A 8 -7.94 -24.54 55.89
C VAL A 8 -8.83 -24.24 54.68
N ALA A 9 -10.13 -24.53 54.76
CA ALA A 9 -11.08 -24.29 53.68
C ALA A 9 -11.11 -22.81 53.22
N ARG A 10 -11.19 -21.86 54.17
CA ARG A 10 -11.10 -20.42 53.86
C ARG A 10 -9.79 -20.06 53.12
N ARG A 11 -8.64 -20.55 53.59
CA ARG A 11 -7.33 -20.34 52.93
C ARG A 11 -7.21 -21.02 51.56
N ALA A 12 -8.00 -22.06 51.29
CA ALA A 12 -8.06 -22.68 49.97
C ALA A 12 -8.89 -21.84 48.99
N ARG A 13 -10.03 -21.28 49.42
CA ARG A 13 -10.81 -20.31 48.62
C ARG A 13 -9.99 -19.07 48.29
N GLU A 14 -9.34 -18.46 49.29
CA GLU A 14 -8.46 -17.29 49.14
C GLU A 14 -7.39 -17.51 48.04
N ARG A 15 -6.87 -18.74 47.88
CA ARG A 15 -5.93 -19.11 46.79
C ARG A 15 -6.63 -19.31 45.43
N ALA A 16 -7.81 -19.93 45.41
CA ALA A 16 -8.58 -20.13 44.18
C ALA A 16 -9.01 -18.79 43.57
N ASP A 17 -9.43 -17.83 44.41
CA ASP A 17 -9.77 -16.47 43.99
C ASP A 17 -8.57 -15.74 43.36
N VAL A 18 -7.37 -15.88 43.97
CA VAL A 18 -6.12 -15.32 43.43
C VAL A 18 -5.72 -15.97 42.10
N ALA A 19 -5.75 -17.31 42.01
CA ALA A 19 -5.39 -18.04 40.79
C ALA A 19 -6.35 -17.74 39.63
N HIS A 20 -7.67 -17.68 39.91
CA HIS A 20 -8.66 -17.28 38.91
C HIS A 20 -8.49 -15.81 38.50
N SER A 21 -8.19 -14.91 39.44
CA SER A 21 -7.91 -13.50 39.12
C SER A 21 -6.69 -13.32 38.22
N ALA A 22 -5.61 -14.09 38.47
CA ALA A 22 -4.40 -14.11 37.64
C ALA A 22 -4.69 -14.64 36.23
N LEU A 23 -5.42 -15.76 36.11
CA LEU A 23 -5.87 -16.29 34.81
C LEU A 23 -6.70 -15.25 34.02
N ARG A 24 -7.69 -14.62 34.67
CA ARG A 24 -8.56 -13.61 34.02
C ARG A 24 -7.79 -12.34 33.64
N ALA A 25 -6.72 -11.99 34.35
CA ALA A 25 -5.82 -10.91 33.97
C ALA A 25 -4.97 -11.28 32.73
N ALA A 26 -4.39 -12.48 32.70
CA ALA A 26 -3.61 -12.96 31.56
C ALA A 26 -4.46 -13.10 30.28
N GLN A 27 -5.72 -13.56 30.41
CA GLN A 27 -6.69 -13.59 29.31
C GLN A 27 -6.94 -12.18 28.76
N ARG A 28 -7.31 -11.20 29.59
CA ARG A 28 -7.55 -9.82 29.14
C ARG A 28 -6.33 -9.22 28.42
N ALA A 29 -5.13 -9.44 28.95
CA ALA A 29 -3.89 -8.95 28.32
C ALA A 29 -3.66 -9.60 26.94
N HIS A 30 -3.94 -10.90 26.78
CA HIS A 30 -3.85 -11.58 25.48
C HIS A 30 -4.86 -11.02 24.47
N ASP A 31 -6.11 -10.83 24.90
CA ASP A 31 -7.20 -10.35 24.04
C ASP A 31 -6.99 -8.87 23.66
N GLU A 32 -6.40 -8.06 24.55
CA GLU A 32 -5.93 -6.70 24.28
C GLU A 32 -4.80 -6.67 23.22
N GLN A 33 -3.81 -7.57 23.31
CA GLN A 33 -2.76 -7.67 22.30
C GLN A 33 -3.29 -8.14 20.93
N LEU A 34 -4.32 -9.00 20.89
CA LEU A 34 -5.01 -9.35 19.65
C LEU A 34 -5.78 -8.17 19.07
N ALA A 35 -6.51 -7.39 19.89
CA ALA A 35 -7.22 -6.20 19.42
C ALA A 35 -6.26 -5.13 18.85
N VAL A 36 -5.07 -4.96 19.46
CA VAL A 36 -4.00 -4.10 18.92
C VAL A 36 -3.50 -4.63 17.55
N ALA A 37 -3.35 -5.94 17.39
CA ALA A 37 -2.94 -6.54 16.13
C ALA A 37 -4.00 -6.42 15.02
N GLU A 38 -5.27 -6.63 15.35
CA GLU A 38 -6.41 -6.47 14.42
C GLU A 38 -6.54 -5.02 13.95
N GLN A 39 -6.54 -4.05 14.88
CA GLN A 39 -6.62 -2.63 14.55
C GLN A 39 -5.40 -2.16 13.72
N ALA A 40 -4.22 -2.69 13.99
CA ALA A 40 -3.02 -2.44 13.19
C ALA A 40 -3.15 -3.02 11.76
N SER A 41 -3.71 -4.22 11.61
CA SER A 41 -3.97 -4.85 10.32
C SER A 41 -4.92 -4.03 9.44
N LEU A 42 -5.97 -3.43 10.03
CA LEU A 42 -6.91 -2.55 9.32
C LEU A 42 -6.25 -1.28 8.76
N VAL A 43 -5.28 -0.70 9.49
CA VAL A 43 -4.52 0.48 9.01
C VAL A 43 -3.47 0.09 7.97
N ALA A 44 -2.94 -1.13 8.05
CA ALA A 44 -1.95 -1.68 7.13
C ALA A 44 -2.56 -2.39 5.89
N ASP A 45 -3.89 -2.40 5.71
CA ASP A 45 -4.55 -3.04 4.57
C ASP A 45 -4.12 -2.36 3.23
N PRO A 46 -3.51 -3.10 2.28
CA PRO A 46 -3.14 -2.56 0.97
C PRO A 46 -4.30 -1.91 0.20
N ARG A 47 -5.56 -2.31 0.43
CA ARG A 47 -6.73 -1.68 -0.21
C ARG A 47 -7.07 -0.35 0.46
N ALA A 48 -7.05 -0.27 1.79
CA ALA A 48 -7.21 0.99 2.52
C ALA A 48 -6.08 1.99 2.17
N ILE A 49 -4.82 1.55 2.20
CA ILE A 49 -3.64 2.34 1.82
C ILE A 49 -3.79 2.87 0.38
N ARG A 50 -4.12 1.99 -0.57
CA ARG A 50 -4.35 2.40 -1.96
C ARG A 50 -5.50 3.39 -2.08
N THR A 51 -6.61 3.19 -1.37
CA THR A 51 -7.76 4.12 -1.41
C THR A 51 -7.36 5.50 -0.86
N ALA A 52 -6.54 5.54 0.19
CA ALA A 52 -5.98 6.78 0.73
C ALA A 52 -5.02 7.47 -0.25
N LYS A 53 -4.17 6.71 -0.97
CA LYS A 53 -3.29 7.26 -2.03
C LYS A 53 -4.07 7.72 -3.27
N ASP A 54 -5.02 6.94 -3.78
CA ASP A 54 -5.90 7.33 -4.89
C ASP A 54 -6.64 8.65 -4.51
N ALA A 55 -7.10 8.82 -3.26
CA ALA A 55 -7.73 10.06 -2.76
C ALA A 55 -6.74 11.21 -2.42
N ALA A 56 -5.46 10.93 -2.13
CA ALA A 56 -4.41 11.95 -2.07
C ALA A 56 -4.04 12.45 -3.48
N GLN A 57 -3.95 11.53 -4.44
CA GLN A 57 -3.70 11.82 -5.84
C GLN A 57 -4.87 12.59 -6.50
N GLU A 58 -6.11 12.34 -6.07
CA GLU A 58 -7.30 13.11 -6.48
C GLU A 58 -7.23 14.55 -5.97
N ARG A 59 -7.03 14.77 -4.66
CA ARG A 59 -6.73 16.09 -4.07
C ARG A 59 -5.55 16.79 -4.73
N PHE A 60 -4.51 16.05 -5.13
CA PHE A 60 -3.41 16.63 -5.91
C PHE A 60 -3.87 17.06 -7.29
N ARG A 61 -4.70 16.29 -8.02
CA ARG A 61 -5.23 16.73 -9.33
C ARG A 61 -6.10 17.98 -9.18
N GLU A 62 -6.96 18.00 -8.16
CA GLU A 62 -7.77 19.18 -7.79
C GLU A 62 -6.87 20.38 -7.51
N ALA A 63 -5.80 20.24 -6.73
CA ALA A 63 -4.85 21.31 -6.39
C ALA A 63 -3.82 21.65 -7.49
N ARG A 64 -3.57 20.75 -8.45
CA ARG A 64 -2.63 20.91 -9.58
C ARG A 64 -3.31 21.48 -10.82
N ALA A 65 -4.58 21.18 -11.00
CA ALA A 65 -5.46 22.09 -11.68
C ALA A 65 -5.47 23.40 -10.87
N GLY A 66 -5.77 23.30 -9.57
CA GLY A 66 -5.92 24.33 -8.53
C GLY A 66 -5.01 25.56 -8.61
N ALA A 67 -3.70 25.33 -8.52
CA ALA A 67 -2.67 26.34 -8.57
C ALA A 67 -2.89 27.38 -9.69
N VAL A 68 -2.43 28.62 -9.48
CA VAL A 68 -2.34 29.66 -10.55
C VAL A 68 -0.92 30.18 -10.80
N SER A 69 0.08 29.51 -10.22
CA SER A 69 1.50 29.80 -10.41
C SER A 69 2.33 28.52 -10.26
N ALA A 70 3.58 28.54 -10.74
CA ALA A 70 4.53 27.44 -10.53
C ALA A 70 4.83 27.20 -9.03
N GLU A 71 4.79 28.26 -8.21
CA GLU A 71 4.94 28.18 -6.75
C GLU A 71 3.77 27.43 -6.09
N ALA A 72 2.53 27.74 -6.49
CA ALA A 72 1.35 27.03 -6.01
C ALA A 72 1.30 25.57 -6.49
N LEU A 73 1.81 25.28 -7.69
CA LEU A 73 1.96 23.93 -8.22
C LEU A 73 2.97 23.10 -7.42
N GLU A 74 4.14 23.67 -7.10
CA GLU A 74 5.15 23.00 -6.28
C GLU A 74 4.65 22.81 -4.84
N ALA A 75 3.97 23.80 -4.25
CA ALA A 75 3.35 23.68 -2.92
C ALA A 75 2.28 22.57 -2.86
N ALA A 76 1.43 22.45 -3.88
CA ALA A 76 0.47 21.35 -4.01
C ALA A 76 1.18 19.99 -4.11
N ALA A 77 2.32 19.93 -4.81
CA ALA A 77 3.11 18.72 -4.95
C ALA A 77 3.83 18.32 -3.66
N SER A 78 4.40 19.29 -2.91
CA SER A 78 4.96 19.05 -1.57
C SER A 78 3.91 18.54 -0.58
N HIS A 79 2.73 19.17 -0.54
CA HIS A 79 1.63 18.71 0.32
C HIS A 79 1.15 17.29 -0.04
N TRP A 80 1.13 16.95 -1.34
CA TRP A 80 0.84 15.58 -1.80
C TRP A 80 1.92 14.58 -1.35
N LEU A 81 3.22 14.95 -1.42
CA LEU A 81 4.30 14.11 -0.88
C LEU A 81 4.17 13.91 0.63
N ASP A 82 3.94 14.97 1.40
CA ASP A 82 3.78 14.89 2.85
C ASP A 82 2.62 13.95 3.21
N GLU A 83 1.51 14.03 2.48
CA GLU A 83 0.36 13.14 2.65
C GLU A 83 0.68 11.67 2.27
N VAL A 84 1.37 11.43 1.15
CA VAL A 84 1.78 10.08 0.72
C VAL A 84 2.80 9.48 1.71
N ASN A 85 3.80 10.26 2.13
CA ASN A 85 4.77 9.88 3.16
C ASN A 85 4.07 9.57 4.49
N ARG A 86 3.07 10.38 4.90
CA ARG A 86 2.27 10.15 6.11
C ARG A 86 1.46 8.86 6.02
N ILE A 87 0.86 8.55 4.87
CA ILE A 87 0.13 7.29 4.63
C ILE A 87 1.10 6.10 4.71
N ASP A 88 2.23 6.14 4.01
CA ASP A 88 3.21 5.05 4.01
C ASP A 88 3.87 4.87 5.39
N GLN A 89 4.13 5.97 6.12
CA GLN A 89 4.66 5.89 7.48
C GLN A 89 3.64 5.29 8.44
N ALA A 90 2.39 5.74 8.42
CA ALA A 90 1.32 5.16 9.25
C ALA A 90 1.11 3.67 8.95
N ALA A 91 1.18 3.25 7.68
CA ALA A 91 1.10 1.85 7.28
C ALA A 91 2.28 1.01 7.82
N ARG A 92 3.52 1.53 7.73
CA ARG A 92 4.72 0.86 8.27
C ARG A 92 4.68 0.74 9.79
N ASP A 93 4.31 1.82 10.50
CA ASP A 93 4.21 1.84 11.95
C ASP A 93 3.09 0.93 12.46
N ALA A 94 1.94 0.91 11.76
CA ALA A 94 0.86 -0.02 12.02
C ALA A 94 1.32 -1.48 11.83
N ALA A 95 1.88 -1.84 10.68
CA ALA A 95 2.37 -3.19 10.41
C ALA A 95 3.39 -3.66 11.46
N ALA A 96 4.35 -2.79 11.84
CA ALA A 96 5.31 -3.08 12.90
C ALA A 96 4.66 -3.20 14.28
N SER A 97 3.56 -2.49 14.56
CA SER A 97 2.79 -2.62 15.80
C SER A 97 1.94 -3.89 15.83
N GLY A 98 1.38 -4.31 14.69
CA GLY A 98 0.64 -5.56 14.56
C GLY A 98 1.53 -6.76 14.87
N GLN A 99 2.72 -6.83 14.26
CA GLN A 99 3.72 -7.87 14.52
C GLN A 99 4.13 -7.93 16.01
N ARG A 100 4.24 -6.78 16.69
CA ARG A 100 4.51 -6.74 18.14
C ARG A 100 3.33 -7.27 18.95
N GLY A 101 2.10 -6.92 18.61
CA GLY A 101 0.88 -7.42 19.25
C GLY A 101 0.71 -8.94 19.09
N GLU A 102 0.90 -9.46 17.87
CA GLU A 102 0.88 -10.91 17.60
C GLU A 102 1.94 -11.67 18.41
N ALA A 103 3.18 -11.16 18.44
CA ALA A 103 4.26 -11.75 19.22
C ALA A 103 3.98 -11.73 20.73
N ALA A 104 3.41 -10.62 21.24
CA ALA A 104 3.02 -10.49 22.65
C ALA A 104 1.87 -11.47 23.00
N ALA A 105 0.81 -11.53 22.20
CA ALA A 105 -0.28 -12.49 22.37
C ALA A 105 0.21 -13.95 22.31
N ALA A 106 1.11 -14.29 21.37
CA ALA A 106 1.74 -15.61 21.31
C ALA A 106 2.54 -15.93 22.58
N SER A 107 3.27 -14.96 23.14
CA SER A 107 4.06 -15.12 24.38
C SER A 107 3.21 -15.37 25.63
N LEU A 108 1.97 -14.85 25.67
CA LEU A 108 1.03 -15.04 26.78
C LEU A 108 0.35 -16.42 26.78
N ARG A 109 0.27 -17.08 25.62
CA ARG A 109 -0.46 -18.34 25.45
C ARG A 109 0.00 -19.48 26.38
N PRO A 110 1.31 -19.74 26.58
CA PRO A 110 1.77 -20.76 27.53
C PRO A 110 1.53 -20.37 29.00
N ALA A 111 1.55 -19.06 29.32
CA ALA A 111 1.24 -18.56 30.66
C ALA A 111 -0.25 -18.77 30.99
N ILE A 112 -1.16 -18.49 30.05
CA ILE A 112 -2.59 -18.78 30.18
C ILE A 112 -2.82 -20.29 30.37
N GLN A 113 -2.18 -21.15 29.56
CA GLN A 113 -2.30 -22.61 29.70
C GLN A 113 -1.90 -23.09 31.11
N ARG A 114 -0.78 -22.58 31.66
CA ARG A 114 -0.36 -22.89 33.03
C ARG A 114 -1.36 -22.38 34.07
N LEU A 115 -1.81 -21.13 33.94
CA LEU A 115 -2.75 -20.50 34.86
C LEU A 115 -4.13 -21.17 34.87
N THR A 116 -4.58 -21.76 33.76
CA THR A 116 -5.80 -22.58 33.72
C THR A 116 -5.65 -23.81 34.62
N VAL A 117 -4.57 -24.57 34.46
CA VAL A 117 -4.31 -25.78 35.29
C VAL A 117 -4.13 -25.42 36.76
N GLU A 118 -3.46 -24.30 37.05
CA GLU A 118 -3.29 -23.77 38.42
C GLU A 118 -4.63 -23.36 39.05
N ALA A 119 -5.47 -22.63 38.33
CA ALA A 119 -6.79 -22.20 38.80
C ALA A 119 -7.75 -23.38 39.04
N ASP A 120 -7.78 -24.39 38.15
CA ASP A 120 -8.57 -25.60 38.37
C ASP A 120 -8.05 -26.44 39.54
N THR A 121 -6.72 -26.55 39.72
CA THR A 121 -6.12 -27.24 40.85
C THR A 121 -6.47 -26.54 42.18
N ALA A 122 -6.42 -25.21 42.20
CA ALA A 122 -6.81 -24.41 43.36
C ALA A 122 -8.32 -24.52 43.66
N ARG A 123 -9.17 -24.50 42.62
CA ARG A 123 -10.63 -24.70 42.74
C ARG A 123 -10.96 -26.08 43.34
N ILE A 124 -10.42 -27.17 42.80
CA ILE A 124 -10.63 -28.53 43.31
C ILE A 124 -10.13 -28.65 44.76
N SER A 125 -9.02 -28.00 45.09
CA SER A 125 -8.49 -27.94 46.46
C SER A 125 -9.44 -27.20 47.42
N ALA A 126 -10.06 -26.10 46.97
CA ALA A 126 -11.05 -25.35 47.74
C ALA A 126 -12.34 -26.15 47.94
N GLU A 127 -12.89 -26.76 46.89
CA GLU A 127 -14.07 -27.62 46.93
C GLU A 127 -13.87 -28.81 47.89
N THR A 128 -12.69 -29.46 47.84
CA THR A 128 -12.33 -30.57 48.74
C THR A 128 -12.20 -30.12 50.20
N ALA A 129 -11.59 -28.96 50.45
CA ALA A 129 -11.45 -28.42 51.79
C ALA A 129 -12.79 -27.92 52.36
N ASP A 130 -13.67 -27.38 51.52
CA ASP A 130 -15.04 -27.00 51.89
C ASP A 130 -15.89 -28.23 52.21
N ALA A 131 -15.84 -29.28 51.40
CA ALA A 131 -16.49 -30.56 51.73
C ALA A 131 -15.97 -31.11 53.07
N THR A 132 -14.67 -30.99 53.35
CA THR A 132 -14.04 -31.40 54.62
C THR A 132 -14.48 -30.53 55.81
N CYS A 133 -14.68 -29.22 55.61
CA CYS A 133 -15.23 -28.31 56.61
C CYS A 133 -16.73 -28.58 56.87
N VAL A 134 -17.52 -28.84 55.83
CA VAL A 134 -18.93 -29.21 55.94
C VAL A 134 -19.08 -30.55 56.65
N ALA A 135 -18.30 -31.57 56.27
CA ALA A 135 -18.27 -32.86 56.96
C ALA A 135 -17.89 -32.70 58.45
N ALA A 136 -16.88 -31.90 58.78
CA ALA A 136 -16.51 -31.62 60.18
C ALA A 136 -17.60 -30.90 60.98
N ARG A 137 -18.36 -30.02 60.32
CA ARG A 137 -19.52 -29.34 60.90
C ARG A 137 -20.73 -30.25 61.00
N GLN A 138 -20.88 -31.23 60.10
CA GLN A 138 -21.90 -32.27 60.20
C GLN A 138 -21.55 -33.25 61.31
N GLU A 139 -20.31 -33.77 61.39
CA GLU A 139 -19.80 -34.55 62.54
C GLU A 139 -20.13 -33.86 63.88
N LEU A 140 -19.84 -32.57 64.03
CA LEU A 140 -20.25 -31.80 65.22
C LEU A 140 -21.78 -31.63 65.32
N ALA A 141 -22.47 -31.25 64.26
CA ALA A 141 -23.92 -31.01 64.24
C ALA A 141 -24.77 -32.29 64.14
N ASP A 142 -24.14 -33.47 64.17
CA ASP A 142 -24.72 -34.80 64.31
C ASP A 142 -24.42 -35.33 65.73
N CYS A 143 -23.26 -35.01 66.33
CA CYS A 143 -23.05 -35.16 67.78
C CYS A 143 -23.98 -34.24 68.60
N HIS A 144 -24.15 -32.98 68.17
CA HIS A 144 -25.17 -32.06 68.70
C HIS A 144 -26.56 -32.34 68.08
N GLY A 145 -26.64 -32.85 66.84
CA GLY A 145 -27.91 -33.14 66.19
C GLY A 145 -28.62 -34.39 66.71
N ALA A 146 -27.87 -35.36 67.24
CA ALA A 146 -28.41 -36.45 68.04
C ALA A 146 -28.90 -35.98 69.43
N ALA A 147 -28.65 -34.72 69.80
CA ALA A 147 -29.31 -34.05 70.92
C ALA A 147 -30.48 -33.16 70.48
N ASP A 148 -30.40 -32.48 69.32
CA ASP A 148 -31.30 -31.37 68.95
C ASP A 148 -32.17 -31.53 67.66
N ARG A 149 -32.07 -32.60 66.85
CA ARG A 149 -32.82 -32.67 65.56
C ARG A 149 -34.21 -33.30 65.64
N ASP A 150 -35.21 -32.47 65.31
CA ASP A 150 -36.01 -32.63 64.08
C ASP A 150 -36.35 -31.20 63.53
N PRO A 151 -36.70 -30.97 62.24
CA PRO A 151 -35.92 -30.03 61.42
C PRO A 151 -36.75 -29.08 60.50
N ALA A 152 -36.15 -28.63 59.37
CA ALA A 152 -36.74 -28.00 58.16
C ALA A 152 -36.85 -26.44 58.12
N ARG A 153 -36.81 -25.72 56.97
CA ARG A 153 -36.44 -26.00 55.54
C ARG A 153 -36.31 -24.70 54.68
N ASN A 154 -35.54 -24.77 53.57
CA ASN A 154 -35.71 -24.13 52.22
C ASN A 154 -35.90 -22.59 51.97
N GLY A 155 -35.36 -22.09 50.83
CA GLY A 155 -36.00 -21.03 49.99
C GLY A 155 -35.10 -19.94 49.31
N PRO A 156 -35.06 -19.78 47.95
CA PRO A 156 -34.20 -18.78 47.25
C PRO A 156 -34.85 -17.93 46.08
N TRP A 157 -34.00 -17.22 45.29
CA TRP A 157 -34.20 -16.60 43.92
C TRP A 157 -34.72 -15.12 43.81
N ALA A 158 -34.58 -14.31 42.72
CA ALA A 158 -33.54 -14.08 41.66
C ALA A 158 -33.91 -12.92 40.64
N ALA A 159 -32.93 -12.40 39.85
CA ALA A 159 -33.00 -11.80 38.46
C ALA A 159 -33.79 -10.47 38.12
N GLN A 160 -33.63 -9.70 36.99
CA GLN A 160 -32.48 -9.25 36.11
C GLN A 160 -32.91 -8.06 35.09
N PRO A 161 -32.31 -7.68 33.90
CA PRO A 161 -32.27 -6.29 33.29
C PRO A 161 -33.12 -6.07 31.97
N SER A 162 -32.99 -5.13 30.98
CA SER A 162 -31.83 -4.56 30.18
C SER A 162 -32.16 -3.46 29.08
N VAL A 163 -31.10 -2.86 28.45
CA VAL A 163 -30.88 -2.22 27.07
C VAL A 163 -31.33 -0.80 26.56
N GLY A 164 -30.54 -0.22 25.60
CA GLY A 164 -30.71 1.01 24.75
C GLY A 164 -29.64 1.18 23.60
N SER A 165 -29.71 2.16 22.63
CA SER A 165 -28.75 2.33 21.48
C SER A 165 -28.84 3.67 20.61
N VAL A 166 -28.10 3.78 19.45
CA VAL A 166 -28.09 4.81 18.32
C VAL A 166 -27.19 6.10 18.50
N GLY A 167 -26.59 6.85 17.52
CA GLY A 167 -26.61 6.96 16.02
C GLY A 167 -25.45 7.82 15.33
N LEU A 168 -25.61 8.33 14.07
CA LEU A 168 -24.58 8.88 13.09
C LEU A 168 -25.25 9.70 11.89
N PRO A 169 -24.66 10.26 10.77
CA PRO A 169 -23.27 10.63 10.26
C PRO A 169 -23.11 11.98 9.40
N ASP A 170 -21.97 12.20 8.68
CA ASP A 170 -21.74 12.86 7.31
C ASP A 170 -21.84 14.43 7.04
N ARG A 171 -21.30 15.12 5.97
CA ARG A 171 -20.24 14.96 4.88
C ARG A 171 -19.92 16.27 4.03
N ARG A 172 -18.79 16.32 3.24
CA ARG A 172 -18.45 17.07 1.94
C ARG A 172 -18.16 18.62 1.88
N GLU A 173 -17.53 19.30 0.85
CA GLU A 173 -16.52 19.07 -0.28
C GLU A 173 -16.24 20.38 -1.15
N SER A 174 -15.45 20.36 -2.29
CA SER A 174 -15.25 21.38 -3.41
C SER A 174 -14.23 22.57 -3.24
N ASP A 175 -13.53 23.29 -4.19
CA ASP A 175 -13.08 23.31 -5.65
C ASP A 175 -11.80 24.28 -5.78
N ASP A 176 -11.15 24.87 -6.84
CA ASP A 176 -11.16 25.08 -8.35
C ASP A 176 -9.74 25.60 -8.89
N ALA A 177 -9.45 25.90 -10.20
CA ALA A 177 -8.12 25.75 -10.91
C ALA A 177 -7.50 26.80 -11.95
N SER A 178 -6.13 26.91 -12.15
CA SER A 178 -5.34 27.01 -13.47
C SER A 178 -3.84 27.51 -13.47
N ALA A 179 -2.77 26.67 -13.60
CA ALA A 179 -1.33 27.08 -13.46
C ALA A 179 -0.25 26.75 -14.54
N LEU A 180 -0.45 25.77 -15.43
CA LEU A 180 0.66 24.95 -15.97
C LEU A 180 1.69 25.66 -16.90
N GLU A 181 1.36 26.82 -17.46
CA GLU A 181 2.02 27.38 -18.65
C GLU A 181 3.40 28.04 -18.39
N ALA A 182 3.72 28.37 -17.13
CA ALA A 182 4.91 29.16 -16.79
C ALA A 182 6.24 28.38 -16.68
N ALA A 183 6.21 27.05 -16.53
CA ALA A 183 7.39 26.27 -16.15
C ALA A 183 8.42 26.04 -17.28
N LEU A 184 7.98 26.04 -18.54
CA LEU A 184 8.75 25.58 -19.69
C LEU A 184 9.88 26.54 -20.14
N SER A 185 9.97 27.75 -19.58
CA SER A 185 10.93 28.79 -20.02
C SER A 185 12.26 28.85 -19.25
N ALA A 186 12.52 27.91 -18.33
CA ALA A 186 13.55 28.07 -17.29
C ALA A 186 14.84 27.22 -17.44
N ALA A 187 14.97 26.36 -18.47
CA ALA A 187 16.13 25.49 -18.64
C ALA A 187 17.28 26.15 -19.45
N GLY A 188 18.53 25.89 -19.05
CA GLY A 188 19.73 26.53 -19.61
C GLY A 188 20.32 25.86 -20.86
N PRO A 189 21.45 26.38 -21.39
CA PRO A 189 22.05 25.90 -22.64
C PRO A 189 22.86 24.60 -22.47
N GLY A 190 22.26 23.48 -22.85
CA GLY A 190 22.88 22.15 -22.91
C GLY A 190 21.81 21.07 -22.88
N GLU A 191 22.05 19.89 -23.47
CA GLU A 191 21.05 18.81 -23.40
C GLU A 191 20.99 18.22 -21.97
N PRO A 192 19.82 18.24 -21.28
CA PRO A 192 19.69 17.71 -19.94
C PRO A 192 20.11 16.25 -19.82
N ALA A 193 20.82 15.92 -18.73
CA ALA A 193 21.28 14.56 -18.45
C ALA A 193 20.17 13.51 -18.53
N ILE A 194 18.94 13.81 -18.08
CA ILE A 194 17.82 12.87 -18.17
C ILE A 194 17.48 12.44 -19.62
N LEU A 195 17.58 13.35 -20.61
CA LEU A 195 17.25 13.00 -22.00
C LEU A 195 18.29 12.03 -22.59
N ARG A 196 19.58 12.23 -22.27
CA ARG A 196 20.65 11.29 -22.62
C ARG A 196 20.44 9.92 -21.96
N VAL A 197 20.05 9.89 -20.69
CA VAL A 197 19.80 8.64 -19.95
C VAL A 197 18.58 7.89 -20.50
N LEU A 198 17.52 8.58 -20.91
CA LEU A 198 16.36 7.99 -21.61
C LEU A 198 16.75 7.36 -22.95
N ARG A 199 17.77 7.90 -23.64
CA ARG A 199 18.40 7.28 -24.83
C ARG A 199 19.49 6.25 -24.50
N GLY A 200 19.59 5.82 -23.24
CA GLY A 200 20.50 4.75 -22.81
C GLY A 200 21.94 5.16 -22.49
N ASP A 201 22.25 6.46 -22.32
CA ASP A 201 23.59 6.91 -21.90
C ASP A 201 23.92 6.45 -20.46
N ARG A 202 24.58 5.30 -20.37
CA ARG A 202 25.07 4.73 -19.11
C ARG A 202 26.13 5.62 -18.44
N ALA A 203 26.87 6.43 -19.17
CA ALA A 203 27.86 7.35 -18.59
C ALA A 203 27.20 8.60 -17.99
N ALA A 204 26.07 9.07 -18.52
CA ALA A 204 25.21 10.04 -17.82
C ALA A 204 24.58 9.43 -16.56
N MET A 205 24.05 8.20 -16.63
CA MET A 205 23.52 7.48 -15.47
C MET A 205 24.56 7.37 -14.34
N SER A 206 25.78 6.87 -14.63
CA SER A 206 26.84 6.76 -13.62
C SER A 206 27.15 8.11 -12.97
N ARG A 207 27.29 9.20 -13.74
CA ARG A 207 27.58 10.53 -13.20
C ARG A 207 26.48 11.08 -12.27
N ILE A 208 25.21 10.80 -12.58
CA ILE A 208 24.08 11.16 -11.70
C ILE A 208 24.16 10.37 -10.39
N VAL A 209 24.38 9.05 -10.47
CA VAL A 209 24.50 8.18 -9.30
C VAL A 209 25.73 8.51 -8.45
N GLU A 210 26.86 8.85 -9.07
CA GLU A 210 28.08 9.33 -8.40
C GLU A 210 27.85 10.67 -7.67
N GLY A 211 27.11 11.61 -8.27
CA GLY A 211 26.72 12.87 -7.61
C GLY A 211 25.77 12.70 -6.42
N LEU A 212 24.97 11.62 -6.41
CA LEU A 212 23.99 11.32 -5.35
C LEU A 212 24.56 10.43 -4.23
N ALA A 213 25.46 9.50 -4.56
CA ALA A 213 26.03 8.55 -3.59
C ALA A 213 27.45 8.89 -3.13
N GLY A 214 28.22 9.67 -3.90
CA GLY A 214 29.65 9.84 -3.69
C GLY A 214 30.35 8.48 -3.74
N ASP A 215 31.10 8.15 -2.68
CA ASP A 215 31.86 6.91 -2.56
C ASP A 215 31.12 5.74 -1.88
N ASP A 216 29.89 5.91 -1.40
CA ASP A 216 29.13 4.83 -0.76
C ASP A 216 28.59 3.80 -1.78
N PRO A 217 29.03 2.51 -1.73
CA PRO A 217 28.51 1.47 -2.61
C PRO A 217 27.02 1.14 -2.37
N ALA A 218 26.52 1.32 -1.14
CA ALA A 218 25.12 1.06 -0.81
C ALA A 218 24.23 2.15 -1.43
N GLY A 219 24.57 3.42 -1.20
CA GLY A 219 23.99 4.60 -1.85
C GLY A 219 24.03 4.52 -3.37
N ARG A 220 25.12 4.04 -3.99
CA ARG A 220 25.19 3.85 -5.45
C ARG A 220 24.12 2.88 -5.94
N THR A 221 23.95 1.75 -5.26
CA THR A 221 22.93 0.73 -5.61
C THR A 221 21.51 1.23 -5.36
N HIS A 222 21.30 2.03 -4.31
CA HIS A 222 20.03 2.69 -3.99
C HIS A 222 19.64 3.71 -5.08
N TRP A 223 20.51 4.68 -5.37
CA TRP A 223 20.25 5.71 -6.37
C TRP A 223 20.10 5.18 -7.78
N GLN A 224 20.88 4.15 -8.17
CA GLN A 224 20.69 3.50 -9.46
C GLN A 224 19.29 2.87 -9.60
N ARG A 225 18.72 2.31 -8.51
CA ARG A 225 17.35 1.79 -8.51
C ARG A 225 16.31 2.91 -8.55
N ALA A 226 16.50 3.98 -7.79
CA ALA A 226 15.57 5.11 -7.74
C ALA A 226 15.47 5.85 -9.09
N ILE A 227 16.61 6.12 -9.73
CA ILE A 227 16.67 6.74 -11.07
C ILE A 227 16.19 5.76 -12.15
N GLY A 228 16.48 4.46 -12.01
CA GLY A 228 15.89 3.41 -12.85
C GLY A 228 14.36 3.42 -12.83
N GLY A 229 13.76 3.41 -11.64
CA GLY A 229 12.30 3.46 -11.48
C GLY A 229 11.66 4.73 -12.06
N LEU A 230 12.36 5.88 -12.04
CA LEU A 230 11.92 7.08 -12.75
C LEU A 230 11.87 6.87 -14.26
N ILE A 231 12.93 6.28 -14.83
CA ILE A 231 13.05 6.01 -16.27
C ILE A 231 11.98 5.03 -16.72
N ASP A 232 11.81 3.92 -16.01
CA ASP A 232 10.79 2.90 -16.30
C ASP A 232 9.37 3.51 -16.24
N ALA A 233 9.13 4.41 -15.28
CA ALA A 233 7.87 5.13 -15.16
C ALA A 233 7.62 6.13 -16.30
N ILE A 234 8.65 6.86 -16.77
CA ILE A 234 8.56 7.75 -17.93
C ILE A 234 8.36 6.95 -19.23
N LEU A 235 9.11 5.86 -19.44
CA LEU A 235 8.97 4.96 -20.58
C LEU A 235 7.55 4.39 -20.66
N ALA A 236 7.03 3.85 -19.56
CA ALA A 236 5.67 3.31 -19.50
C ALA A 236 4.59 4.36 -19.81
N ARG A 237 4.77 5.61 -19.36
CA ARG A 237 3.86 6.73 -19.71
C ARG A 237 3.99 7.16 -21.18
N SER A 238 5.18 7.10 -21.74
CA SER A 238 5.45 7.40 -23.16
C SER A 238 4.76 6.38 -24.07
N ILE A 239 4.81 5.09 -23.72
CA ILE A 239 4.09 4.00 -24.39
C ILE A 239 2.57 4.18 -24.26
N GLU A 240 2.06 4.48 -23.06
CA GLU A 240 0.63 4.77 -22.84
C GLU A 240 0.12 5.99 -23.60
N ALA A 241 0.99 6.96 -23.90
CA ALA A 241 0.71 8.13 -24.72
C ALA A 241 1.00 7.92 -26.23
N ALA A 242 1.37 6.69 -26.64
CA ALA A 242 1.80 6.34 -27.99
C ALA A 242 2.93 7.22 -28.56
N VAL A 243 3.78 7.82 -27.71
CA VAL A 243 4.90 8.67 -28.14
C VAL A 243 6.10 7.82 -28.53
N LEU A 244 5.99 7.23 -29.72
CA LEU A 244 6.96 6.32 -30.34
C LEU A 244 7.63 6.94 -31.57
N THR A 245 8.78 6.41 -31.95
CA THR A 245 9.46 6.66 -33.24
C THR A 245 9.41 5.41 -34.11
N PHE A 246 9.15 5.60 -35.41
CA PHE A 246 8.91 4.49 -36.34
C PHE A 246 9.93 4.51 -37.49
N PRO A 247 10.31 3.32 -38.01
CA PRO A 247 11.26 3.20 -39.11
C PRO A 247 10.67 3.75 -40.42
N LEU A 248 11.36 4.73 -41.02
CA LEU A 248 10.93 5.38 -42.27
C LEU A 248 10.92 4.42 -43.49
N VAL A 249 11.71 3.34 -43.44
CA VAL A 249 11.88 2.37 -44.54
C VAL A 249 11.43 0.99 -44.06
N HIS A 250 10.13 0.84 -43.81
CA HIS A 250 9.51 -0.38 -43.30
C HIS A 250 8.24 -0.70 -44.10
N SER A 251 7.99 -1.99 -44.38
CA SER A 251 6.92 -2.46 -45.28
C SER A 251 5.53 -1.91 -44.92
N PHE A 252 5.20 -1.92 -43.63
CA PHE A 252 4.00 -1.28 -43.07
C PHE A 252 4.20 0.22 -42.73
N TRP A 253 5.00 0.55 -41.71
CA TRP A 253 5.07 1.91 -41.15
C TRP A 253 5.52 3.00 -42.14
N GLY A 254 6.32 2.67 -43.16
CA GLY A 254 6.76 3.62 -44.19
C GLY A 254 5.62 4.15 -45.09
N ALA A 255 4.42 3.57 -45.01
CA ALA A 255 3.21 4.07 -45.68
C ALA A 255 2.53 5.24 -44.96
N PHE A 256 2.92 5.54 -43.71
CA PHE A 256 2.23 6.48 -42.82
C PHE A 256 3.17 7.61 -42.34
N SER A 257 2.59 8.77 -42.03
CA SER A 257 3.30 9.83 -41.31
C SER A 257 3.42 9.50 -39.82
N LEU A 258 4.37 10.16 -39.12
CA LEU A 258 4.62 9.92 -37.69
C LEU A 258 3.35 10.04 -36.82
N GLY A 259 2.50 11.04 -37.09
CA GLY A 259 1.22 11.18 -36.38
C GLY A 259 0.32 9.96 -36.60
N GLN A 260 0.07 9.62 -37.88
CA GLN A 260 -0.76 8.48 -38.26
C GLN A 260 -0.28 7.15 -37.67
N SER A 261 1.04 6.91 -37.60
CA SER A 261 1.59 5.72 -36.95
C SER A 261 1.31 5.69 -35.44
N ARG A 262 1.37 6.84 -34.76
CA ARG A 262 0.99 6.95 -33.34
C ARG A 262 -0.52 6.76 -33.14
N ASP A 263 -1.35 7.31 -34.03
CA ASP A 263 -2.81 7.14 -34.02
C ASP A 263 -3.22 5.67 -34.21
N ILE A 264 -2.56 4.94 -35.12
CA ILE A 264 -2.76 3.49 -35.31
C ILE A 264 -2.38 2.71 -34.04
N VAL A 265 -1.28 3.06 -33.36
CA VAL A 265 -0.87 2.41 -32.10
C VAL A 265 -1.83 2.72 -30.95
N ALA A 266 -2.36 3.95 -30.86
CA ALA A 266 -3.40 4.30 -29.90
C ALA A 266 -4.69 3.48 -30.14
N ALA A 267 -5.09 3.33 -31.41
CA ALA A 267 -6.22 2.50 -31.81
C ALA A 267 -6.01 1.01 -31.48
N LEU A 268 -4.83 0.44 -31.77
CA LEU A 268 -4.46 -0.93 -31.38
C LEU A 268 -4.52 -1.12 -29.85
N SER A 269 -3.99 -0.17 -29.07
CA SER A 269 -4.04 -0.20 -27.60
C SER A 269 -5.47 -0.16 -27.06
N SER A 270 -6.38 0.54 -27.74
CA SER A 270 -7.83 0.57 -27.41
C SER A 270 -8.53 -0.77 -27.67
N LEU A 271 -8.09 -1.53 -28.68
CA LEU A 271 -8.50 -2.92 -28.96
C LEU A 271 -7.79 -3.94 -28.02
N GLY A 272 -6.84 -3.46 -27.21
CA GLY A 272 -6.06 -4.23 -26.24
C GLY A 272 -4.85 -4.95 -26.82
N TYR A 273 -4.39 -4.58 -28.02
CA TYR A 273 -3.11 -5.00 -28.60
C TYR A 273 -2.05 -3.94 -28.30
N ARG A 274 -1.04 -4.26 -27.50
CA ARG A 274 -0.11 -3.26 -26.94
C ARG A 274 1.33 -3.55 -27.28
N PHE A 275 2.09 -2.49 -27.51
CA PHE A 275 3.55 -2.52 -27.59
C PHE A 275 4.15 -2.79 -26.19
N ASP A 276 5.21 -3.60 -26.13
CA ASP A 276 5.91 -3.94 -24.89
C ASP A 276 7.00 -2.93 -24.46
N GLY A 277 7.47 -2.08 -25.40
CA GLY A 277 8.59 -1.17 -25.18
C GLY A 277 9.97 -1.71 -25.57
N LEU A 278 10.06 -2.98 -26.01
CA LEU A 278 11.30 -3.70 -26.34
C LEU A 278 11.35 -4.25 -27.77
N GLY A 279 10.24 -4.17 -28.51
CA GLY A 279 10.15 -4.53 -29.94
C GLY A 279 9.01 -5.49 -30.28
N GLY A 280 8.22 -5.91 -29.31
CA GLY A 280 7.19 -6.94 -29.43
C GLY A 280 5.82 -6.53 -28.94
N TRP A 281 4.97 -7.55 -28.73
CA TRP A 281 3.60 -7.41 -28.24
C TRP A 281 3.52 -7.82 -26.77
N LEU A 282 2.87 -6.99 -25.95
CA LEU A 282 2.58 -7.32 -24.56
C LEU A 282 1.69 -8.57 -24.49
N ASP A 283 1.99 -9.46 -23.53
CA ASP A 283 1.30 -10.73 -23.30
C ASP A 283 1.24 -11.67 -24.54
N ASP A 284 2.22 -11.55 -25.46
CA ASP A 284 2.27 -12.24 -26.77
C ASP A 284 1.00 -12.02 -27.64
N ARG A 285 0.19 -11.00 -27.33
CA ARG A 285 -1.09 -10.77 -27.99
C ARG A 285 -0.89 -10.03 -29.31
N ILE A 286 -0.61 -10.79 -30.35
CA ILE A 286 -0.49 -10.33 -31.75
C ILE A 286 -1.91 -10.09 -32.33
N PRO A 287 -2.17 -8.97 -33.04
CA PRO A 287 -3.42 -8.74 -33.76
C PRO A 287 -3.57 -9.64 -34.99
N SER A 288 -4.78 -9.75 -35.54
CA SER A 288 -4.99 -10.22 -36.90
C SER A 288 -4.94 -9.07 -37.92
N GLN A 289 -4.86 -9.40 -39.22
CA GLN A 289 -5.04 -8.41 -40.30
C GLN A 289 -6.39 -7.66 -40.19
N GLY A 290 -7.43 -8.32 -39.65
CA GLY A 290 -8.74 -7.71 -39.39
C GLY A 290 -8.68 -6.66 -38.28
N ASP A 291 -7.99 -6.97 -37.18
CA ASP A 291 -7.79 -6.03 -36.06
C ASP A 291 -6.93 -4.83 -36.48
N LEU A 292 -5.88 -5.07 -37.28
CA LEU A 292 -5.02 -4.01 -37.82
C LEU A 292 -5.78 -3.10 -38.79
N SER A 293 -6.65 -3.68 -39.64
CA SER A 293 -7.55 -2.92 -40.52
C SER A 293 -8.56 -2.07 -39.73
N LEU A 294 -9.13 -2.63 -38.65
CA LEU A 294 -10.01 -1.91 -37.74
C LEU A 294 -9.28 -0.76 -37.02
N ALA A 295 -8.03 -0.98 -36.58
CA ALA A 295 -7.21 0.05 -35.96
C ALA A 295 -6.86 1.21 -36.92
N ILE A 296 -6.54 0.91 -38.18
CA ILE A 296 -6.34 1.92 -39.24
C ILE A 296 -7.64 2.72 -39.46
N GLY A 297 -8.80 2.05 -39.46
CA GLY A 297 -10.11 2.71 -39.51
C GLY A 297 -10.38 3.65 -38.33
N TYR A 298 -10.08 3.23 -37.10
CA TYR A 298 -10.19 4.07 -35.91
C TYR A 298 -9.20 5.23 -35.86
N ALA A 299 -8.02 5.10 -36.50
CA ALA A 299 -7.09 6.21 -36.74
C ALA A 299 -7.58 7.21 -37.81
N GLY A 300 -8.80 7.05 -38.34
CA GLY A 300 -9.37 7.93 -39.36
C GLY A 300 -8.81 7.72 -40.77
N LEU A 301 -8.19 6.57 -41.02
CA LEU A 301 -7.51 6.24 -42.27
C LEU A 301 -8.27 5.15 -43.03
N ASP A 302 -8.25 5.21 -44.36
CA ASP A 302 -8.90 4.21 -45.22
C ASP A 302 -8.00 2.97 -45.39
N PRO A 303 -8.39 1.79 -44.87
CA PRO A 303 -7.61 0.56 -45.01
C PRO A 303 -7.48 0.09 -46.46
N MET A 304 -8.41 0.46 -47.36
CA MET A 304 -8.36 0.08 -48.78
C MET A 304 -7.20 0.73 -49.55
N ARG A 305 -6.52 1.72 -48.94
CA ARG A 305 -5.30 2.33 -49.50
C ARG A 305 -4.04 1.48 -49.27
N MET A 306 -4.10 0.46 -48.40
CA MET A 306 -2.98 -0.43 -48.14
C MET A 306 -2.75 -1.39 -49.30
N ARG A 307 -1.64 -1.18 -50.03
CA ARG A 307 -1.21 -2.04 -51.16
C ARG A 307 -0.58 -3.36 -50.71
N HIS A 308 -0.07 -3.40 -49.49
CA HIS A 308 0.59 -4.55 -48.91
C HIS A 308 0.18 -4.63 -47.44
N TRP A 309 -0.19 -5.83 -46.99
CA TRP A 309 -0.58 -6.12 -45.62
C TRP A 309 0.47 -7.06 -45.03
N PRO A 310 0.89 -6.86 -43.76
CA PRO A 310 1.83 -7.75 -43.09
C PRO A 310 1.33 -9.19 -43.11
N SER A 311 2.20 -10.13 -43.43
CA SER A 311 2.00 -11.54 -43.13
C SER A 311 1.98 -11.78 -41.61
N GLU A 312 1.53 -12.96 -41.17
CA GLU A 312 1.51 -13.31 -39.73
C GLU A 312 2.90 -13.24 -39.06
N ALA A 313 3.97 -13.47 -39.83
CA ALA A 313 5.35 -13.30 -39.36
C ALA A 313 5.70 -11.81 -39.16
N GLU A 314 5.48 -10.97 -40.18
CA GLU A 314 5.73 -9.53 -40.11
C GLU A 314 4.82 -8.81 -39.10
N MET A 315 3.63 -9.35 -38.85
CA MET A 315 2.69 -8.81 -37.86
C MET A 315 3.13 -9.10 -36.42
N ARG A 316 3.84 -10.22 -36.20
CA ARG A 316 4.54 -10.53 -34.94
C ARG A 316 5.74 -9.60 -34.72
N GLU A 317 6.50 -9.33 -35.79
CA GLU A 317 7.69 -8.46 -35.78
C GLU A 317 7.36 -6.97 -36.01
N LEU A 318 6.09 -6.57 -36.01
CA LEU A 318 5.63 -5.23 -36.42
C LEU A 318 6.28 -4.08 -35.64
N PHE A 319 6.68 -4.32 -34.38
CA PHE A 319 7.33 -3.33 -33.53
C PHE A 319 8.86 -3.50 -33.42
N ALA A 320 9.48 -4.46 -34.11
CA ALA A 320 10.89 -4.84 -33.90
C ALA A 320 11.93 -3.75 -34.24
N GLN A 321 11.50 -2.65 -34.85
CA GLN A 321 12.30 -1.45 -35.15
C GLN A 321 11.63 -0.16 -34.65
N VAL A 322 10.63 -0.26 -33.77
CA VAL A 322 9.90 0.88 -33.19
C VAL A 322 10.46 1.19 -31.81
N GLU A 323 10.79 2.46 -31.59
CA GLU A 323 11.47 2.94 -30.38
C GLU A 323 10.54 3.82 -29.54
N VAL A 324 10.79 3.89 -28.22
CA VAL A 324 10.03 4.79 -27.32
C VAL A 324 10.69 6.16 -27.31
N ALA A 325 10.00 7.18 -27.83
CA ALA A 325 10.49 8.55 -27.87
C ALA A 325 10.24 9.29 -26.54
N ALA A 326 10.74 8.69 -25.46
CA ALA A 326 10.51 9.15 -24.09
C ALA A 326 11.16 10.51 -23.78
N ASP A 327 12.22 10.87 -24.50
CA ASP A 327 12.84 12.18 -24.47
C ASP A 327 11.91 13.27 -25.05
N GLN A 328 11.25 13.00 -26.18
CA GLN A 328 10.22 13.87 -26.76
C GLN A 328 9.02 14.01 -25.82
N TYR A 329 8.57 12.90 -25.21
CA TYR A 329 7.46 12.92 -24.26
C TYR A 329 7.78 13.77 -23.02
N LEU A 330 8.95 13.56 -22.42
CA LEU A 330 9.39 14.29 -21.24
C LEU A 330 9.57 15.79 -21.54
N ALA A 331 10.23 16.14 -22.65
CA ALA A 331 10.45 17.53 -23.04
C ALA A 331 9.14 18.28 -23.33
N GLY A 332 8.14 17.60 -23.91
CA GLY A 332 6.84 18.19 -24.23
C GLY A 332 5.87 18.31 -23.04
N ALA A 333 6.02 17.47 -22.01
CA ALA A 333 5.04 17.37 -20.91
C ALA A 333 5.57 17.78 -19.51
N ALA A 334 6.88 17.85 -19.31
CA ALA A 334 7.51 18.21 -18.03
C ALA A 334 8.92 18.82 -18.22
N GLY A 335 9.10 19.70 -19.22
CA GLY A 335 10.40 20.25 -19.59
C GLY A 335 11.15 21.01 -18.47
N GLY A 336 10.45 21.53 -17.45
CA GLY A 336 11.07 22.16 -16.29
C GLY A 336 11.58 21.17 -15.23
N LEU A 337 11.19 19.89 -15.28
CA LEU A 337 11.43 18.86 -14.26
C LEU A 337 11.10 19.32 -12.82
N THR A 338 10.11 20.22 -12.65
CA THR A 338 9.56 20.51 -11.31
C THR A 338 8.89 19.26 -10.74
N LEU A 339 8.74 19.19 -9.41
CA LEU A 339 8.05 18.06 -8.79
C LEU A 339 6.61 17.98 -9.30
N GLY A 340 5.91 19.12 -9.34
CA GLY A 340 4.53 19.19 -9.83
C GLY A 340 4.35 18.75 -11.29
N GLU A 341 5.29 19.07 -12.19
CA GLU A 341 5.29 18.57 -13.58
C GLU A 341 5.45 17.04 -13.64
N LEU A 342 6.44 16.46 -12.94
CA LEU A 342 6.70 15.02 -13.02
C LEU A 342 5.62 14.16 -12.36
N VAL A 343 5.13 14.57 -11.18
CA VAL A 343 4.00 13.89 -10.53
C VAL A 343 2.76 13.93 -11.43
N SER A 344 2.56 15.03 -12.15
CA SER A 344 1.48 15.15 -13.14
C SER A 344 1.64 14.26 -14.37
N LEU A 345 2.87 14.13 -14.89
CA LEU A 345 3.21 13.30 -16.04
C LEU A 345 3.07 11.81 -15.72
N LEU A 346 3.57 11.41 -14.54
CA LEU A 346 3.60 10.03 -14.07
C LEU A 346 2.27 9.54 -13.47
N GLY A 347 1.48 10.43 -12.88
CA GLY A 347 0.28 10.08 -12.11
C GLY A 347 0.61 9.04 -11.04
N ARG A 348 -0.18 7.97 -10.96
CA ARG A 348 0.00 6.88 -9.98
C ARG A 348 1.34 6.14 -10.05
N ARG A 349 2.15 6.34 -11.08
CA ARG A 349 3.53 5.82 -11.08
C ARG A 349 4.46 6.60 -10.15
N ALA A 350 4.10 7.83 -9.79
CA ALA A 350 4.81 8.62 -8.78
C ALA A 350 4.62 8.07 -7.36
N ASP A 351 3.50 7.39 -7.05
CA ASP A 351 3.23 6.75 -5.75
C ASP A 351 4.28 5.71 -5.33
N ALA A 352 5.03 5.18 -6.29
CA ALA A 352 6.08 4.16 -6.12
C ALA A 352 7.50 4.73 -5.99
N LEU A 353 7.67 6.06 -6.06
CA LEU A 353 8.97 6.74 -6.05
C LEU A 353 9.19 7.72 -4.87
N PRO A 354 8.65 7.53 -3.64
CA PRO A 354 8.72 8.53 -2.57
C PRO A 354 10.17 8.87 -2.15
N GLU A 355 11.07 7.89 -2.18
CA GLU A 355 12.50 8.09 -1.86
C GLU A 355 13.20 9.05 -2.83
N LEU A 356 12.79 9.06 -4.10
CA LEU A 356 13.28 9.97 -5.14
C LEU A 356 12.74 11.39 -4.93
N TRP A 357 11.48 11.50 -4.52
CA TRP A 357 10.80 12.78 -4.34
C TRP A 357 11.25 13.52 -3.08
N ASN A 358 11.52 12.81 -1.99
CA ASN A 358 12.01 13.40 -0.75
C ASN A 358 13.38 14.08 -0.90
N GLU A 359 14.18 13.64 -1.88
CA GLU A 359 15.47 14.24 -2.25
C GLU A 359 15.39 15.05 -3.57
N TRP A 360 14.20 15.39 -4.07
CA TRP A 360 14.03 15.94 -5.43
C TRP A 360 14.83 17.22 -5.66
N ALA A 361 14.92 18.10 -4.65
CA ALA A 361 15.73 19.31 -4.70
C ALA A 361 17.24 19.05 -4.96
N ARG A 362 17.74 17.86 -4.59
CA ARG A 362 19.12 17.40 -4.81
C ARG A 362 19.27 16.64 -6.14
N VAL A 363 18.25 15.89 -6.54
CA VAL A 363 18.24 15.09 -7.78
C VAL A 363 18.02 15.96 -9.02
N ARG A 364 17.05 16.88 -9.00
CA ARG A 364 16.66 17.72 -10.13
C ARG A 364 17.82 18.49 -10.78
N PRO A 365 18.76 19.14 -10.05
CA PRO A 365 19.90 19.81 -10.65
C PRO A 365 20.83 18.88 -11.44
N LEU A 366 21.01 17.63 -11.00
CA LEU A 366 21.84 16.63 -11.69
C LEU A 366 21.16 16.07 -12.94
N LEU A 367 19.81 16.00 -12.95
CA LEU A 367 19.03 15.61 -14.13
C LEU A 367 18.92 16.72 -15.18
N LEU A 368 18.87 17.98 -14.75
CA LEU A 368 18.92 19.17 -15.61
C LEU A 368 20.34 19.54 -16.06
N ALA A 369 21.39 18.94 -15.49
CA ALA A 369 22.76 19.25 -15.83
C ALA A 369 23.05 18.98 -17.32
N GLY A 370 23.62 19.98 -18.00
CA GLY A 370 24.12 19.86 -19.36
C GLY A 370 25.30 18.89 -19.50
N ALA A 371 25.85 18.80 -20.70
CA ALA A 371 27.06 18.03 -20.99
C ALA A 371 28.32 18.83 -20.68
#